data_AF-A0A9D5FGP7-F1
#
_entry.id   AF-A0A9D5FGP7-F1
#
_cell.length_a   1.000
_cell.length_b   1.000
_cell.length_c   1.000
_cell.angle_alpha   90.00
_cell.angle_beta   90.00
_cell.angle_gamma   90.00
#
_symmetry.space_group_name_H-M   'P 1'
#
loop_
_entity.id
_entity.type
_entity.pdbx_description
1 polymer ?
#
loop_
_entity_poly.entity_id
_entity_poly.type
_entity_poly.pdbx_seq_one_letter_code
_entity_poly.pdbx_strand_id
1 'polypeptide(L)'
;MDFSDWITKKYIEWRGDAIGQERSITKFAEMLKVPQSLMTQWLKKGGKVPTSQKYISLLVKEYGVEAYDILGIPRPTEEDVLAELPPPVADAVKAALEEIRSLGLNKGKETASPEEVTKIRDILMKQLGSFQETEH
;
A
#
# COMPACT_ATOMS: atom_id res chain seq x y z
N MET A 1 3.03 8.41 -17.13
CA MET A 1 3.10 6.93 -17.18
C MET A 1 1.68 6.42 -17.09
N ASP A 2 1.29 5.44 -17.89
CA ASP A 2 -0.03 4.82 -17.77
C ASP A 2 0.01 3.58 -16.85
N PHE A 3 -1.16 3.05 -16.50
CA PHE A 3 -1.25 1.88 -15.62
C PHE A 3 -0.51 0.65 -16.18
N SER A 4 -0.56 0.43 -17.50
CA SER A 4 0.08 -0.75 -18.12
C SER A 4 1.61 -0.66 -18.07
N ASP A 5 2.17 0.53 -18.28
CA ASP A 5 3.59 0.80 -18.11
C ASP A 5 4.02 0.63 -16.65
N TRP A 6 3.21 1.16 -15.72
CA TRP A 6 3.48 1.10 -14.29
C TRP A 6 3.48 -0.33 -13.75
N ILE A 7 2.45 -1.13 -14.03
CA ILE A 7 2.38 -2.51 -13.54
C ILE A 7 3.44 -3.40 -14.21
N THR A 8 3.83 -3.09 -15.45
CA THR A 8 4.97 -3.74 -16.11
C THR A 8 6.28 -3.40 -15.41
N LYS A 9 6.47 -2.14 -15.02
CA LYS A 9 7.62 -1.73 -14.22
C LYS A 9 7.66 -2.47 -12.88
N LYS A 10 6.54 -2.55 -12.16
CA LYS A 10 6.44 -3.33 -10.91
C LYS A 10 6.73 -4.81 -11.11
N TYR A 11 6.27 -5.40 -12.23
CA TYR A 11 6.61 -6.78 -12.59
C TYR A 11 8.13 -6.95 -12.79
N ILE A 12 8.78 -6.04 -13.51
CA ILE A 12 10.23 -6.09 -13.75
C ILE A 12 11.02 -5.90 -12.44
N GLU A 13 10.63 -4.92 -11.62
CA GLU A 13 11.22 -4.67 -10.30
C GLU A 13 11.08 -5.90 -9.39
N TRP A 14 9.88 -6.48 -9.34
CA TRP A 14 9.62 -7.72 -8.60
C TRP A 14 10.39 -8.90 -9.17
N ARG A 15 10.57 -8.97 -10.50
CA ARG A 15 11.33 -10.03 -11.17
C ARG A 15 12.82 -9.93 -10.85
N GLY A 16 13.38 -8.73 -10.74
CA GLY A 16 14.82 -8.51 -10.58
C GLY A 16 15.63 -9.27 -11.63
N ASP A 17 16.78 -9.82 -11.23
CA ASP A 17 17.68 -10.57 -12.12
C ASP A 17 17.32 -12.06 -12.28
N ALA A 18 16.20 -12.51 -11.72
CA ALA A 18 15.83 -13.93 -11.76
C ALA A 18 15.42 -14.35 -13.19
N ILE A 19 16.26 -15.16 -13.83
CA ILE A 19 16.04 -15.76 -15.15
C ILE A 19 15.48 -17.17 -14.97
N GLY A 20 14.22 -17.41 -15.36
CA GLY A 20 13.60 -18.74 -15.31
C GLY A 20 12.08 -18.73 -15.04
N GLN A 21 11.52 -19.93 -14.79
CA GLN A 21 10.09 -20.18 -14.50
C GLN A 21 9.64 -19.66 -13.11
N GLU A 22 10.57 -19.41 -12.20
CA GLU A 22 10.26 -19.00 -10.81
C GLU A 22 9.65 -17.60 -10.70
N ARG A 23 9.88 -16.72 -11.69
CA ARG A 23 9.31 -15.36 -11.74
C ARG A 23 8.53 -15.10 -13.04
N SER A 24 7.56 -15.96 -13.28
CA SER A 24 6.61 -15.86 -14.40
C SER A 24 5.47 -14.86 -14.10
N ILE A 25 4.74 -14.46 -15.14
CA ILE A 25 3.51 -13.64 -15.02
C ILE A 25 2.48 -14.32 -14.10
N THR A 26 2.40 -15.65 -14.13
CA THR A 26 1.51 -16.43 -13.24
C THR A 26 1.86 -16.22 -11.78
N LYS A 27 3.15 -16.29 -11.42
CA LYS A 27 3.61 -16.06 -10.06
C LYS A 27 3.41 -14.62 -9.59
N PHE A 28 3.57 -13.67 -10.50
CA PHE A 28 3.26 -12.28 -10.20
C PHE A 28 1.75 -12.06 -9.95
N ALA A 29 0.90 -12.70 -10.75
CA ALA A 29 -0.55 -12.67 -10.57
C ALA A 29 -0.98 -13.33 -9.24
N GLU A 30 -0.36 -14.46 -8.88
CA GLU A 30 -0.58 -15.14 -7.59
C GLU A 30 -0.20 -14.24 -6.40
N MET A 31 0.96 -13.56 -6.48
CA MET A 31 1.40 -12.61 -5.45
C MET A 31 0.37 -11.50 -5.24
N LEU A 32 -0.11 -10.90 -6.33
CA LEU A 32 -1.15 -9.86 -6.29
C LEU A 32 -2.57 -10.41 -6.07
N LYS A 33 -2.74 -11.73 -5.96
CA LYS A 33 -4.02 -12.42 -5.79
C LYS A 33 -5.04 -12.08 -6.88
N VAL A 34 -4.57 -11.92 -8.12
CA VAL A 34 -5.41 -11.68 -9.30
C VAL A 34 -5.34 -12.84 -10.28
N PRO A 35 -6.38 -13.08 -11.09
CA PRO A 35 -6.32 -14.10 -12.13
C PRO A 35 -5.22 -13.82 -13.14
N GLN A 36 -4.48 -14.86 -13.57
CA GLN A 36 -3.41 -14.73 -14.57
C GLN A 36 -3.91 -14.07 -15.87
N SER A 37 -5.12 -14.41 -16.33
CA SER A 37 -5.71 -13.82 -17.54
C SER A 37 -5.89 -12.31 -17.42
N LEU A 38 -6.28 -11.83 -16.23
CA LEU A 38 -6.41 -10.41 -15.94
C LEU A 38 -5.03 -9.73 -15.90
N MET A 39 -4.05 -10.37 -15.26
CA MET A 39 -2.67 -9.87 -15.23
C MET A 39 -2.10 -9.69 -16.64
N THR A 40 -2.31 -10.67 -17.53
CA THR A 40 -1.92 -10.55 -18.94
C THR A 40 -2.58 -9.37 -19.64
N GLN A 41 -3.85 -9.07 -19.32
CA GLN A 41 -4.55 -7.90 -19.86
C GLN A 41 -4.01 -6.58 -19.29
N TRP A 42 -3.56 -6.55 -18.04
CA TRP A 42 -2.98 -5.38 -17.39
C TRP A 42 -1.59 -5.05 -17.93
N LEU A 43 -0.76 -6.06 -18.18
CA LEU A 43 0.59 -5.91 -18.73
C LEU A 43 0.60 -5.55 -20.22
N LYS A 44 -0.51 -5.76 -20.93
CA LYS A 44 -0.62 -5.39 -22.35
C LYS A 44 -0.65 -3.86 -22.47
N LYS A 45 0.19 -3.29 -23.33
CA LYS A 45 0.17 -1.85 -23.64
C LYS A 45 -1.21 -1.40 -24.13
N GLY A 46 -1.77 -0.36 -23.51
CA GLY A 46 -3.15 0.09 -23.77
C GLY A 46 -4.20 -0.96 -23.38
N GLY A 47 -3.83 -1.86 -22.46
CA GLY A 47 -4.66 -2.95 -21.97
C GLY A 47 -5.72 -2.49 -20.98
N LYS A 48 -6.25 -3.45 -20.23
CA LYS A 48 -7.37 -3.18 -19.31
C LYS A 48 -6.86 -2.48 -18.05
N VAL A 49 -7.50 -1.37 -17.68
CA VAL A 49 -7.28 -0.70 -16.39
C VAL A 49 -8.28 -1.26 -15.36
N PRO A 50 -7.86 -1.57 -14.12
CA PRO A 50 -8.77 -2.01 -13.08
C PRO A 50 -9.74 -0.90 -12.68
N THR A 51 -11.03 -1.22 -12.65
CA THR A 51 -12.09 -0.32 -12.21
C THR A 51 -12.88 -0.87 -11.02
N SER A 52 -12.72 -2.15 -10.67
CA SER A 52 -13.43 -2.73 -9.54
C SER A 52 -12.68 -2.47 -8.25
N GLN A 53 -13.43 -2.11 -7.21
CA GLN A 53 -12.88 -1.84 -5.88
C GLN A 53 -11.99 -2.97 -5.37
N LYS A 54 -12.40 -4.22 -5.59
CA LYS A 54 -11.62 -5.41 -5.23
C LYS A 54 -10.17 -5.36 -5.74
N TYR A 55 -9.97 -5.03 -7.02
CA TYR A 55 -8.64 -5.04 -7.61
C TYR A 55 -7.84 -3.78 -7.25
N ILE A 56 -8.53 -2.65 -7.10
CA ILE A 56 -7.93 -1.41 -6.61
C ILE A 56 -7.38 -1.64 -5.19
N SER A 57 -8.16 -2.21 -4.27
CA SER A 57 -7.74 -2.51 -2.91
C SER A 57 -6.54 -3.47 -2.85
N LEU A 58 -6.46 -4.45 -3.76
CA LEU A 58 -5.30 -5.35 -3.83
C LEU A 58 -4.03 -4.60 -4.25
N LEU A 59 -4.12 -3.70 -5.24
CA LEU A 59 -2.99 -2.88 -5.67
C LEU A 59 -2.55 -1.89 -4.60
N VAL A 60 -3.50 -1.24 -3.92
CA VAL A 60 -3.23 -0.32 -2.81
C VAL A 60 -2.59 -1.05 -1.63
N LYS A 61 -3.01 -2.27 -1.34
CA LYS A 61 -2.41 -3.08 -0.28
C LYS A 61 -0.94 -3.41 -0.55
N GLU A 62 -0.59 -3.71 -1.80
CA GLU A 62 0.78 -4.09 -2.16
C GLU A 62 1.69 -2.88 -2.40
N TYR A 63 1.17 -1.85 -3.06
CA TYR A 63 1.98 -0.72 -3.56
C TYR A 63 1.67 0.62 -2.90
N GLY A 64 0.74 0.65 -1.94
CA GLY A 64 0.38 1.86 -1.21
C GLY A 64 -0.33 2.90 -2.07
N VAL A 65 -0.15 4.17 -1.68
CA VAL A 65 -0.89 5.30 -2.26
C VAL A 65 -0.58 5.57 -3.73
N GLU A 66 0.56 5.13 -4.24
CA GLU A 66 0.96 5.25 -5.66
C GLU A 66 -0.07 4.61 -6.60
N ALA A 67 -0.75 3.55 -6.13
CA ALA A 67 -1.80 2.88 -6.89
C ALA A 67 -3.02 3.79 -7.15
N TYR A 68 -3.34 4.72 -6.25
CA TYR A 68 -4.42 5.70 -6.49
C TYR A 68 -4.04 6.69 -7.59
N ASP A 69 -2.80 7.20 -7.54
CA ASP A 69 -2.33 8.21 -8.48
C ASP A 69 -2.29 7.66 -9.91
N ILE A 70 -1.76 6.46 -10.10
CA ILE A 70 -1.63 5.87 -11.42
C ILE A 70 -2.99 5.51 -12.03
N LEU A 71 -3.99 5.22 -11.18
CA LEU A 71 -5.36 4.95 -11.59
C LEU A 71 -6.19 6.23 -11.75
N GLY A 72 -5.64 7.40 -11.39
CA GLY A 72 -6.37 8.67 -11.42
C GLY A 72 -7.53 8.72 -10.43
N ILE A 73 -7.46 7.93 -9.36
CA ILE A 73 -8.49 7.84 -8.33
C ILE A 73 -8.11 8.79 -7.19
N PRO A 74 -9.04 9.60 -6.65
CA PRO A 74 -8.78 10.39 -5.47
C PRO A 74 -8.30 9.51 -4.30
N ARG A 75 -7.19 9.89 -3.67
CA ARG A 75 -6.73 9.24 -2.44
C ARG A 75 -7.75 9.51 -1.33
N PRO A 76 -8.04 8.55 -0.45
CA PRO A 76 -8.83 8.82 0.74
C PRO A 76 -8.11 9.84 1.61
N THR A 77 -8.87 10.74 2.21
CA THR A 77 -8.36 11.65 3.23
C THR A 77 -8.04 10.87 4.50
N GLU A 78 -7.27 11.47 5.40
CA GLU A 78 -7.04 10.90 6.73
C GLU A 78 -8.36 10.68 7.48
N GLU A 79 -9.31 11.60 7.34
CA GLU A 79 -10.64 11.51 7.94
C GLU A 79 -11.45 10.33 7.38
N ASP A 80 -11.38 10.08 6.07
CA ASP A 80 -12.03 8.93 5.45
C ASP A 80 -11.51 7.61 6.02
N VAL A 81 -10.19 7.49 6.22
CA VAL A 81 -9.56 6.27 6.77
C VAL A 81 -9.88 6.12 8.25
N LEU A 82 -9.81 7.20 9.03
CA LEU A 82 -10.12 7.17 10.47
C LEU A 82 -11.59 6.81 10.73
N ALA A 83 -12.51 7.20 9.84
CA ALA A 83 -13.93 6.88 9.96
C ALA A 83 -14.24 5.38 9.79
N GLU A 84 -13.36 4.61 9.14
CA GLU A 84 -13.52 3.15 9.01
C GLU A 84 -13.04 2.38 10.26
N LEU A 85 -12.36 3.05 11.19
CA LEU A 85 -11.84 2.43 12.41
C LEU A 85 -12.85 2.54 13.56
N PRO A 86 -12.87 1.58 14.51
CA PRO A 86 -13.60 1.75 15.76
C PRO A 86 -13.19 3.05 16.45
N PRO A 87 -14.12 3.84 17.04
CA PRO A 87 -13.80 5.12 17.66
C PRO A 87 -12.56 5.13 18.59
N PRO A 88 -12.39 4.16 19.52
CA PRO A 88 -11.21 4.17 20.39
C PRO A 88 -9.89 3.94 19.62
N VAL A 89 -9.93 3.19 18.52
CA VAL A 89 -8.76 2.96 17.66
C VAL A 89 -8.49 4.21 16.82
N ALA A 90 -9.54 4.83 16.26
CA ALA A 90 -9.42 6.06 15.48
C ALA A 90 -8.78 7.19 16.31
N ASP A 91 -9.23 7.38 17.55
CA ASP A 91 -8.70 8.39 18.47
C ASP A 91 -7.22 8.13 18.80
N ALA A 92 -6.86 6.86 19.05
CA ALA A 92 -5.49 6.48 19.34
C ALA A 92 -4.56 6.65 18.13
N VAL A 93 -5.01 6.29 16.93
CA VAL A 93 -4.27 6.52 15.67
C VAL A 93 -4.07 8.02 15.46
N LYS A 94 -5.13 8.81 15.62
CA LYS A 94 -5.05 10.27 15.50
C LYS A 94 -4.05 10.89 16.48
N ALA A 95 -4.08 10.45 17.74
CA ALA A 95 -3.11 10.89 18.75
C ALA A 95 -1.67 10.54 18.37
N ALA A 96 -1.44 9.32 17.85
CA ALA A 96 -0.12 8.91 17.38
C ALA A 96 0.36 9.75 16.18
N LEU A 97 -0.51 10.03 15.21
CA LEU A 97 -0.18 10.84 14.04
C LEU A 97 0.16 12.28 14.43
N GLU A 98 -0.59 12.88 15.34
CA GLU A 98 -0.29 14.22 15.88
C GLU A 98 1.05 14.25 16.63
N GLU A 99 1.34 13.24 17.45
CA GLU A 99 2.63 13.14 18.15
C GLU A 99 3.80 13.02 17.15
N ILE A 100 3.68 12.17 16.12
CA ILE A 100 4.67 12.04 15.04
C ILE A 100 4.88 13.37 14.31
N ARG A 101 3.80 14.07 13.94
CA ARG A 101 3.85 15.38 13.26
C ARG A 101 4.52 16.44 14.13
N SER A 102 4.20 16.49 15.41
CA SER A 102 4.74 17.46 16.36
C SER A 102 6.26 17.33 16.52
N LEU A 103 6.78 16.11 16.43
CA LEU A 103 8.20 15.80 16.50
C LEU A 103 8.93 16.00 15.16
N GLY A 104 8.20 16.35 14.09
CA GLY A 104 8.75 16.56 12.75
C GLY A 104 9.35 15.30 12.12
N LEU A 105 9.00 14.11 12.64
CA LEU A 105 9.55 12.84 12.19
C LEU A 105 9.10 12.57 10.75
N ASN A 106 10.06 12.25 9.89
CA ASN A 106 9.81 11.89 8.48
C ASN A 106 9.04 12.94 7.66
N LYS A 107 9.06 14.22 8.06
CA LYS A 107 8.33 15.28 7.34
C LYS A 107 8.90 15.47 5.93
N GLY A 108 8.08 15.16 4.91
CA GLY A 108 8.42 15.39 3.50
C GLY A 108 9.48 14.44 2.93
N LYS A 109 9.74 13.30 3.59
CA LYS A 109 10.71 12.30 3.13
C LYS A 109 9.99 10.99 2.82
N GLU A 110 10.40 10.33 1.74
CA GLU A 110 9.98 8.97 1.39
C GLU A 110 10.66 7.91 2.28
N THR A 111 11.81 8.25 2.87
CA THR A 111 12.59 7.37 3.73
C THR A 111 12.91 8.03 5.08
N ALA A 112 12.73 7.26 6.14
CA ALA A 112 13.07 7.66 7.50
C ALA A 112 14.40 7.02 7.94
N SER A 113 15.17 7.73 8.76
CA SER A 113 16.36 7.16 9.40
C SER A 113 15.97 6.04 10.39
N PRO A 114 16.89 5.09 10.71
CA PRO A 114 16.59 4.04 11.68
C PRO A 114 16.13 4.55 13.05
N GLU A 115 16.66 5.70 13.48
CA GLU A 115 16.26 6.38 14.71
C GLU A 115 14.83 6.94 14.62
N GLU A 116 14.48 7.59 13.50
CA GLU A 116 13.11 8.08 13.26
C GLU A 116 12.12 6.91 13.23
N VAL A 117 12.46 5.80 12.56
CA VAL A 117 11.63 4.59 12.53
C VAL A 117 11.40 4.04 13.94
N THR A 118 12.44 4.03 14.77
CA THR A 118 12.34 3.57 16.16
C THR A 118 11.41 4.48 16.97
N LYS A 119 11.57 5.80 16.87
CA LYS A 119 10.69 6.76 17.54
C LYS A 119 9.24 6.66 17.09
N ILE A 120 9.01 6.51 15.78
CA ILE A 120 7.67 6.29 15.22
C ILE A 120 7.05 5.02 15.80
N ARG A 121 7.82 3.92 15.83
CA ARG A 121 7.36 2.66 16.43
C ARG A 121 6.99 2.83 17.90
N ASP A 122 7.82 3.50 18.69
CA ASP A 122 7.56 3.70 20.11
C ASP A 122 6.28 4.51 20.36
N ILE A 123 6.04 5.55 19.56
CA ILE A 123 4.79 6.33 19.61
C ILE A 123 3.59 5.46 19.26
N LEU A 124 3.68 4.67 18.19
CA LEU A 124 2.61 3.75 17.80
C LEU A 124 2.34 2.70 18.88
N MET A 125 3.38 2.11 19.47
CA MET A 125 3.22 1.14 20.57
C MET A 125 2.62 1.77 21.81
N LYS A 126 3.00 3.00 22.15
CA LYS A 126 2.43 3.75 23.28
C LYS A 126 0.93 4.01 23.12
N GLN A 127 0.49 4.37 21.91
CA GLN A 127 -0.91 4.76 21.65
C GLN A 127 -1.80 3.55 21.29
N LEU A 128 -1.26 2.56 20.59
CA LEU A 128 -2.02 1.44 20.03
C LEU A 128 -1.71 0.08 20.68
N GLY A 129 -0.68 -0.03 21.50
CA GLY A 129 -0.23 -1.31 22.07
C GLY A 129 -1.23 -1.96 23.04
N SER A 130 -2.28 -1.25 23.45
CA SER A 130 -3.39 -1.77 24.26
C SER A 130 -4.43 -2.54 23.44
N PHE A 131 -4.46 -2.37 22.11
CA PHE A 131 -5.39 -3.10 21.24
C PHE A 131 -4.77 -4.45 20.86
N GLN A 132 -5.40 -5.55 21.27
CA GLN A 132 -5.06 -6.90 20.84
C GLN A 132 -6.09 -7.41 19.83
N GLU A 133 -5.68 -8.30 18.93
CA GLU A 133 -6.61 -9.02 18.06
C GLU A 133 -7.54 -9.87 18.94
N THR A 134 -8.83 -9.55 18.94
CA THR A 134 -9.86 -10.51 19.36
C THR A 134 -10.14 -11.43 18.17
N GLU A 135 -9.74 -12.69 18.28
CA GLU A 135 -10.16 -13.74 17.35
C GLU A 135 -11.70 -13.75 17.28
N HIS A 136 -12.26 -13.53 16.09
CA HIS A 136 -13.67 -13.70 15.76
C HIS A 136 -13.82 -14.69 14.62
#